data_AF-A0A0A2MT75-F1
#
_entry.id   AF-A0A0A2MT75-F1
#
_cell.length_a   1.000
_cell.length_b   1.000
_cell.length_c   1.000
_cell.angle_alpha   90.00
_cell.angle_beta   90.00
_cell.angle_gamma   90.00
#
_symmetry.space_group_name_H-M   'P 1'
#
loop_
_entity.id
_entity.type
_entity.pdbx_description
1 polymer ?
#
loop_
_entity_poly.entity_id
_entity_poly.type
_entity_poly.pdbx_seq_one_letter_code
_entity_poly.pdbx_strand_id
1 'polypeptide(L)'
;MDIAVTKLEILDWIMHLRDQAKVEKVLALKAEMENEIVAYNAVGEPLNINEYKAKADKGLKDIEEGRYMTDDELFNDMKSW
;
A
#
# COMPACT_ATOMS: atom_id res chain seq x y z
N MET A 1 -19.26 -8.18 18.04
CA MET A 1 -18.21 -7.38 18.66
C MET A 1 -18.16 -6.08 17.89
N ASP A 2 -18.40 -4.95 18.53
CA ASP A 2 -18.43 -3.65 17.86
C ASP A 2 -16.99 -3.15 17.67
N ILE A 3 -16.54 -3.10 16.41
CA ILE A 3 -15.19 -2.65 16.03
C ILE A 3 -14.90 -1.24 16.54
N ALA A 4 -15.90 -0.37 16.63
CA ALA A 4 -15.71 1.00 17.12
C ALA A 4 -15.38 0.99 18.62
N VAL A 5 -16.06 0.16 19.41
CA VAL A 5 -15.81 0.00 20.84
C VAL A 5 -14.42 -0.58 21.08
N THR A 6 -14.07 -1.66 20.37
CA THR A 6 -12.76 -2.30 20.50
C THR A 6 -11.60 -1.37 20.14
N LYS A 7 -11.77 -0.47 19.17
CA LYS A 7 -10.76 0.55 18.84
C LYS A 7 -10.51 1.51 19.99
N LEU A 8 -11.55 1.94 20.69
CA LEU A 8 -11.43 2.86 21.83
C LEU A 8 -10.73 2.18 23.01
N GLU A 9 -11.05 0.92 23.29
CA GLU A 9 -10.41 0.14 24.36
C GLU A 9 -8.91 -0.04 24.10
N ILE A 10 -8.50 -0.34 22.87
CA ILE A 10 -7.08 -0.46 22.50
C ILE A 10 -6.37 0.87 22.68
N LEU A 11 -7.00 1.98 22.29
CA LEU A 11 -6.42 3.31 22.37
C LEU A 11 -6.20 3.73 23.84
N ASP A 12 -7.20 3.49 24.69
CA ASP A 12 -7.09 3.72 26.14
C ASP A 12 -6.00 2.85 26.78
N TRP A 13 -5.94 1.56 26.41
CA TRP A 13 -4.91 0.64 26.90
C TRP A 13 -3.49 1.09 26.52
N ILE A 14 -3.28 1.52 25.26
CA ILE A 14 -1.97 2.04 24.80
C ILE A 14 -1.60 3.33 25.54
N MET A 15 -2.55 4.22 25.82
CA MET A 15 -2.29 5.47 26.55
C MET A 15 -1.82 5.22 27.99
N HIS A 16 -2.22 4.10 28.59
CA HIS A 16 -1.84 3.73 29.95
C HIS A 16 -0.59 2.82 30.02
N LEU A 17 -0.04 2.40 28.88
CA LEU A 17 1.19 1.62 28.80
C LEU A 17 2.40 2.48 29.17
N ARG A 18 3.04 2.16 30.29
CA ARG A 18 4.26 2.85 30.79
C ARG A 18 5.55 2.11 30.45
N ASP A 19 5.44 0.89 29.95
CA ASP A 19 6.55 0.01 29.64
C ASP A 19 6.98 0.21 28.18
N GLN A 20 8.13 0.83 27.99
CA GLN A 20 8.67 1.17 26.67
C GLN A 20 8.83 -0.08 25.78
N ALA A 21 9.29 -1.21 26.33
CA ALA A 21 9.50 -2.42 25.55
C ALA A 21 8.19 -3.00 24.99
N LYS A 22 7.07 -2.77 25.68
CA LYS A 22 5.74 -3.16 25.20
C LYS A 22 5.21 -2.21 24.13
N VAL A 23 5.47 -0.91 24.27
CA VAL A 23 5.13 0.08 23.24
C VAL A 23 5.89 -0.21 21.94
N GLU A 24 7.18 -0.53 22.03
CA GLU A 24 8.01 -0.91 20.87
C GLU A 24 7.45 -2.13 20.14
N LYS A 25 6.92 -3.14 20.85
CA LYS A 25 6.26 -4.30 20.22
C LYS A 25 5.00 -3.93 19.47
N VAL A 26 4.19 -3.01 19.99
CA VAL A 26 2.99 -2.52 19.31
C VAL A 26 3.37 -1.74 18.04
N LEU A 27 4.44 -0.95 18.10
CA LEU A 27 4.98 -0.26 16.92
C LEU A 27 5.54 -1.22 15.88
N ALA A 28 6.19 -2.31 16.30
CA ALA A 28 6.67 -3.35 15.39
C ALA A 28 5.51 -4.04 14.67
N LEU A 29 4.43 -4.40 15.39
CA LEU A 29 3.21 -4.93 14.79
C LEU A 29 2.61 -3.96 13.76
N LYS A 30 2.56 -2.66 14.07
CA LYS A 30 2.11 -1.63 13.13
C LYS A 30 2.99 -1.61 11.87
N ALA A 31 4.30 -1.67 12.04
CA ALA A 31 5.25 -1.66 10.92
C ALA A 31 5.15 -2.92 10.05
N GLU A 32 4.91 -4.09 10.64
CA GLU A 32 4.65 -5.32 9.88
C GLU A 32 3.39 -5.21 9.02
N MET A 33 2.32 -4.64 9.57
CA MET A 33 1.07 -4.40 8.83
C MET A 33 1.22 -3.36 7.71
N GLU A 34 2.07 -2.35 7.89
CA GLU A 34 2.32 -1.31 6.88
C GLU A 34 3.23 -1.80 5.73
N ASN A 35 4.12 -2.76 6.00
CA ASN A 35 5.07 -3.31 5.03
C ASN A 35 4.66 -4.68 4.48
N GLU A 36 3.41 -5.09 4.69
CA GLU A 36 2.88 -6.32 4.11
C GLU A 36 2.95 -6.25 2.57
N ILE A 37 3.59 -7.26 1.97
CA ILE A 37 3.69 -7.39 0.51
C ILE A 37 2.33 -7.85 -0.01
N VAL A 38 1.70 -7.03 -0.85
CA VAL A 38 0.37 -7.33 -1.42
C VAL A 38 0.40 -7.60 -2.93
N ALA A 39 1.48 -7.23 -3.61
CA ALA A 39 1.62 -7.40 -5.05
C ALA A 39 3.10 -7.40 -5.49
N TYR A 40 3.33 -7.69 -6.77
CA TYR A 40 4.62 -7.54 -7.43
C TYR A 40 4.47 -6.69 -8.69
N ASN A 41 5.50 -5.94 -9.05
CA ASN A 41 5.50 -5.16 -10.29
C ASN A 41 5.97 -6.00 -11.51
N ALA A 42 5.99 -5.38 -12.70
CA ALA A 42 6.36 -6.05 -13.95
C ALA A 42 7.82 -6.57 -13.98
N VAL A 43 8.70 -6.07 -13.12
CA VAL A 43 10.09 -6.54 -12.97
C VAL A 43 10.26 -7.46 -11.75
N GLY A 44 9.17 -7.82 -11.07
CA GLY A 44 9.16 -8.75 -9.95
C GLY A 44 9.51 -8.13 -8.59
N GLU A 45 9.54 -6.80 -8.46
CA GLU A 45 9.78 -6.16 -7.17
C GLU A 45 8.49 -6.16 -6.34
N PRO A 46 8.57 -6.47 -5.03
CA PRO A 46 7.41 -6.48 -4.13
C PRO A 46 6.86 -5.06 -3.93
N LEU A 47 5.56 -4.98 -3.70
CA LEU A 47 4.84 -3.75 -3.41
C LEU A 47 4.05 -3.90 -2.12
N ASN A 48 4.17 -2.91 -1.24
CA ASN A 48 3.26 -2.76 -0.11
C ASN A 48 1.92 -2.13 -0.55
N ILE A 49 0.94 -2.09 0.35
CA ILE A 49 -0.40 -1.60 0.04
C ILE A 49 -0.43 -0.13 -0.42
N ASN A 50 0.46 0.71 0.10
CA ASN A 50 0.53 2.12 -0.28
C ASN A 50 1.12 2.29 -1.68
N GLU A 51 2.18 1.55 -2.00
CA GLU A 51 2.81 1.54 -3.33
C GLU A 51 1.88 0.98 -4.40
N TYR A 52 1.14 -0.08 -4.07
CA TYR A 52 0.14 -0.66 -4.95
C TYR A 52 -0.98 0.36 -5.28
N LYS A 53 -1.54 1.01 -4.25
CA LYS A 53 -2.56 2.07 -4.44
C LYS A 53 -2.02 3.23 -5.27
N ALA A 54 -0.82 3.71 -4.97
CA ALA A 54 -0.20 4.79 -5.73
C ALA A 54 -0.02 4.44 -7.22
N LYS A 55 0.31 3.18 -7.54
CA LYS A 55 0.37 2.71 -8.94
C LYS A 55 -1.01 2.66 -9.60
N ALA A 56 -2.03 2.17 -8.90
CA ALA A 56 -3.40 2.16 -9.41
C ALA A 56 -3.92 3.57 -9.68
N ASP A 57 -3.72 4.49 -8.74
CA ASP A 57 -4.11 5.90 -8.85
C ASP A 57 -3.38 6.59 -10.01
N LYS A 58 -2.09 6.30 -10.19
CA LYS A 58 -1.33 6.77 -11.36
C LYS A 58 -1.94 6.26 -12.65
N GLY A 59 -2.27 4.98 -12.74
CA GLY A 59 -2.89 4.40 -13.94
C GLY A 59 -4.24 5.03 -14.28
N LEU A 60 -5.07 5.30 -13.27
CA LEU A 60 -6.33 6.02 -13.45
C LEU A 60 -6.08 7.45 -13.97
N LYS A 61 -5.12 8.17 -13.38
CA LYS A 61 -4.75 9.51 -13.83
C LYS A 61 -4.17 9.50 -15.26
N ASP A 62 -3.40 8.49 -15.62
CA ASP A 62 -2.86 8.30 -16.97
C ASP A 62 -4.01 8.13 -17.98
N ILE A 63 -5.07 7.39 -17.63
CA ILE A 63 -6.29 7.29 -18.45
C ILE A 63 -6.98 8.65 -18.60
N GLU A 64 -7.20 9.36 -17.49
CA GLU A 64 -7.87 10.67 -17.48
C GLU A 64 -7.13 11.73 -18.30
N GLU A 65 -5.80 11.71 -18.25
CA GLU A 65 -4.94 12.67 -18.95
C GLU A 65 -4.57 12.20 -20.37
N GLY A 66 -5.16 11.10 -20.86
CA GLY A 66 -4.94 10.58 -22.21
C GLY A 66 -3.55 9.96 -22.44
N ARG A 67 -2.82 9.62 -21.37
CA ARG A 67 -1.53 8.92 -21.40
C ARG A 67 -1.73 7.40 -21.42
N TYR A 68 -2.38 6.92 -22.47
CA TYR A 68 -2.45 5.50 -22.77
C TYR A 68 -2.07 5.27 -24.23
N MET A 69 -1.77 4.03 -24.57
CA MET A 69 -1.59 3.60 -25.95
C MET A 69 -2.48 2.40 -26.21
N THR A 70 -2.98 2.32 -27.43
CA THR A 70 -3.64 1.13 -27.96
C THR A 70 -2.62 0.05 -28.26
N ASP A 71 -3.10 -1.19 -28.35
CA ASP A 71 -2.25 -2.33 -28.70
C ASP A 71 -1.52 -2.11 -30.04
N ASP A 72 -2.19 -1.51 -31.03
CA ASP A 72 -1.60 -1.18 -32.33
C ASP A 72 -0.49 -0.12 -32.24
N GLU A 73 -0.68 0.91 -31.41
CA GLU A 73 0.35 1.93 -31.15
C GLU A 73 1.57 1.30 -30.47
N LEU A 74 1.36 0.45 -29.47
CA LEU A 74 2.41 -0.32 -28.82
C LEU A 74 3.18 -1.21 -29.82
N PHE A 75 2.46 -1.96 -30.65
CA PHE A 75 3.06 -2.82 -31.67
C PHE A 75 3.92 -2.06 -32.67
N ASN A 76 3.55 -0.83 -33.00
CA ASN A 76 4.33 0.01 -33.90
C ASN A 76 5.55 0.62 -33.20
N ASP A 77 5.41 1.06 -31.94
CA ASP A 77 6.51 1.62 -31.16
C ASP A 77 7.63 0.58 -30.93
N MET A 78 7.26 -0.67 -30.58
CA MET A 78 8.20 -1.77 -30.40
C MET A 78 9.06 -2.10 -31.64
N LYS A 79 8.61 -1.75 -32.86
CA LYS A 79 9.43 -1.96 -34.08
C LYS A 79 10.65 -1.03 -34.14
N SER A 80 10.64 0.03 -33.34
CA SER A 80 11.69 1.05 -33.29
C SER A 80 12.61 0.96 -32.07
N TRP A 81 12.35 0.01 -31.17
CA TRP A 81 13.18 -0.26 -29.99
C TRP A 81 14.39 -1.15 -30.29
#